data_AF-A0AAV4IPW1-F1
#
_entry.id   AF-A0AAV4IPW1-F1
#
_cell.length_a   1.000
_cell.length_b   1.000
_cell.length_c   1.000
_cell.angle_alpha   90.00
_cell.angle_beta   90.00
_cell.angle_gamma   90.00
#
_symmetry.space_group_name_H-M   'P 1'
#
loop_
_entity.id
_entity.type
_entity.pdbx_description
1 polymer ?
#
loop_
_entity_poly.entity_id
_entity_poly.type
_entity_poly.pdbx_seq_one_letter_code
_entity_poly.pdbx_strand_id
1 'polypeptide(L)'
;MRIREIALKLEIPKSTVHEIVHDTLGYQKVSARWVPKTLTEDLQFQRVEISQRLLLRCQQDNGDEDTTHIDLEQTFEQRITYLTIWLLVMKLGSI
;
A
#
# COMPACT_ATOMS: atom_id res chain seq x y z
N MET A 1 -6.64 10.08 -12.76
CA MET A 1 -6.09 10.99 -13.79
C MET A 1 -5.93 10.21 -15.09
N ARG A 2 -6.50 10.70 -16.19
CA ARG A 2 -6.44 10.03 -17.51
C ARG A 2 -5.41 10.69 -18.42
N ILE A 3 -4.81 9.93 -19.34
CA ILE A 3 -3.88 10.46 -20.36
C ILE A 3 -4.50 11.63 -21.16
N ARG A 4 -5.80 11.57 -21.46
CA ARG A 4 -6.50 12.66 -22.17
C ARG A 4 -6.56 13.96 -21.37
N GLU A 5 -6.75 13.89 -20.06
CA GLU A 5 -6.80 15.08 -19.19
C GLU A 5 -5.44 15.77 -19.13
N ILE A 6 -4.37 14.98 -19.10
CA ILE A 6 -2.99 15.47 -19.14
C ILE A 6 -2.67 16.09 -20.51
N ALA A 7 -3.05 15.41 -21.60
CA ALA A 7 -2.89 15.92 -22.96
C ALA A 7 -3.59 17.27 -23.17
N LEU A 8 -4.81 17.43 -22.64
CA LEU A 8 -5.53 18.71 -22.70
C LEU A 8 -4.85 19.80 -21.85
N LYS A 9 -4.36 19.46 -20.65
CA LYS A 9 -3.69 20.42 -19.77
C LYS A 9 -2.34 20.88 -20.31
N LEU A 10 -1.64 20.01 -21.04
CA LEU A 10 -0.31 20.29 -21.58
C LEU A 10 -0.34 20.71 -23.06
N GLU A 11 -1.51 20.64 -23.72
CA GLU A 11 -1.68 20.85 -25.16
C GLU A 11 -0.78 19.95 -26.03
N ILE A 12 -0.41 18.78 -25.50
CA ILE A 12 0.44 17.79 -26.18
C ILE A 12 -0.45 16.68 -26.76
N PRO A 13 -0.13 16.12 -27.95
CA PRO A 13 -0.84 14.97 -28.48
C PRO A 13 -0.84 13.78 -27.51
N LYS A 14 -1.98 13.08 -27.48
CA LYS A 14 -2.21 11.94 -26.58
C LYS A 14 -1.15 10.83 -26.72
N SER A 15 -0.64 10.60 -27.93
CA SER A 15 0.41 9.61 -28.21
C SER A 15 1.69 9.93 -27.44
N THR A 16 2.17 11.17 -27.52
CA THR A 16 3.38 11.63 -26.83
C THR A 16 3.22 11.56 -25.31
N VAL A 17 2.05 11.93 -24.77
CA VAL A 17 1.80 11.75 -23.32
C VAL A 17 1.83 10.27 -22.93
N HIS A 18 1.32 9.39 -23.79
CA HIS A 18 1.35 7.95 -23.54
C HIS A 18 2.78 7.40 -23.53
N GLU A 19 3.60 7.75 -24.51
CA GLU A 19 5.02 7.38 -24.61
C GLU A 19 5.81 7.89 -23.40
N ILE A 20 5.63 9.15 -23.01
CA ILE A 20 6.34 9.71 -21.84
C ILE A 20 5.96 8.96 -20.56
N VAL A 21 4.67 8.70 -20.34
CA VAL A 21 4.19 8.04 -19.12
C VAL A 21 4.65 6.58 -19.08
N HIS A 22 4.51 5.85 -20.19
CA HIS A 22 4.78 4.42 -20.24
C HIS A 22 6.25 4.10 -20.45
N ASP A 23 6.90 4.71 -21.44
CA ASP A 23 8.24 4.36 -21.88
C ASP A 23 9.33 5.16 -21.18
N THR A 24 9.16 6.48 -21.04
CA THR A 24 10.17 7.34 -20.39
C THR A 24 10.13 7.23 -18.87
N LEU A 25 8.93 7.24 -18.29
CA LEU A 25 8.73 7.24 -16.84
C LEU A 25 8.48 5.83 -16.27
N GLY A 26 8.22 4.84 -17.14
CA GLY A 26 7.95 3.46 -16.70
C GLY A 26 6.66 3.28 -15.91
N TYR A 27 5.72 4.23 -15.99
CA TYR A 27 4.46 4.14 -15.28
C TYR A 27 3.47 3.27 -16.02
N GLN A 28 2.93 2.29 -15.30
CA GLN A 28 1.84 1.46 -15.77
C GLN A 28 0.54 1.81 -15.05
N LYS A 29 -0.58 1.63 -15.75
CA LYS A 29 -1.89 1.76 -15.16
C LYS A 29 -2.14 0.59 -14.22
N VAL A 30 -2.24 0.87 -12.93
CA VAL A 30 -2.66 -0.12 -11.92
C VAL A 30 -4.15 0.03 -11.67
N SER A 31 -4.88 -1.09 -11.59
CA SER A 31 -6.28 -1.09 -11.15
C SER A 31 -6.35 -0.86 -9.64
N ALA A 32 -7.27 -0.01 -9.18
CA ALA A 32 -7.53 0.11 -7.76
C ALA A 32 -8.04 -1.22 -7.20
N ARG A 33 -7.48 -1.68 -6.07
CA ARG A 33 -8.00 -2.82 -5.33
C ARG A 33 -9.13 -2.36 -4.42
N TRP A 34 -10.16 -3.17 -4.27
CA TRP A 34 -11.24 -2.87 -3.33
C TRP A 34 -10.70 -2.91 -1.91
N VAL A 35 -10.92 -1.83 -1.16
CA VAL A 35 -10.53 -1.72 0.26
C VAL A 35 -11.82 -1.47 1.06
N PRO A 36 -12.14 -2.33 2.03
CA PRO A 36 -13.29 -2.10 2.91
C PRO A 36 -12.98 -0.90 3.80
N LYS A 37 -13.81 0.14 3.68
CA LYS A 37 -13.84 1.36 4.49
C LYS A 37 -12.74 2.40 4.20
N THR A 38 -13.17 3.66 4.08
CA THR A 38 -12.26 4.81 4.10
C THR A 38 -11.79 5.05 5.53
N LEU A 39 -10.49 5.00 5.78
CA LEU A 39 -9.93 5.26 7.10
C LEU A 39 -9.88 6.76 7.36
N THR A 40 -10.40 7.20 8.50
CA THR A 40 -10.10 8.53 9.06
C THR A 40 -8.68 8.58 9.57
N GLU A 41 -8.14 9.79 9.78
CA GLU A 41 -6.77 9.98 10.27
C GLU A 41 -6.53 9.28 11.62
N ASP A 42 -7.50 9.37 12.54
CA ASP A 42 -7.44 8.67 13.84
C ASP A 42 -7.37 7.15 13.67
N LEU A 43 -8.15 6.58 12.74
CA LEU A 43 -8.13 5.15 12.43
C LEU A 43 -6.79 4.73 11.82
N GLN A 44 -6.15 5.59 11.02
CA GLN A 44 -4.82 5.32 10.47
C GLN A 44 -3.78 5.28 11.58
N PHE A 45 -3.80 6.27 12.48
CA PHE A 45 -2.88 6.33 13.61
C PHE A 45 -3.01 5.10 14.52
N GLN A 46 -4.25 4.74 14.90
CA GLN A 46 -4.52 3.54 15.69
C GLN A 46 -4.03 2.27 15.00
N ARG A 47 -4.23 2.13 13.68
CA ARG A 47 -3.73 0.96 12.94
C ARG A 47 -2.21 0.88 12.92
N VAL A 48 -1.52 2.00 12.76
CA VAL A 48 -0.05 2.06 12.81
C VAL A 48 0.44 1.65 14.20
N GLU A 49 -0.14 2.20 15.26
CA GLU A 49 0.21 1.87 16.65
C GLU A 49 0.01 0.38 16.95
N ILE A 50 -1.16 -0.17 16.60
CA ILE A 50 -1.48 -1.59 16.80
C ILE A 50 -0.51 -2.47 16.01
N SER A 51 -0.24 -2.13 14.74
CA SER A 51 0.67 -2.90 13.89
C SER A 51 2.11 -2.89 14.44
N GLN A 52 2.59 -1.74 14.90
CA GLN A 52 3.92 -1.63 15.52
C GLN A 52 4.02 -2.48 16.79
N ARG A 53 3.00 -2.41 17.65
CA ARG A 53 2.95 -3.22 18.88
C ARG A 53 2.95 -4.72 18.59
N LEU A 54 2.22 -5.15 17.57
CA LEU A 54 2.16 -6.57 17.17
C LEU A 54 3.47 -7.03 16.52
N LEU A 55 4.12 -6.20 15.72
CA LEU A 55 5.45 -6.52 15.18
C LEU A 55 6.48 -6.71 16.28
N LEU A 56 6.50 -5.83 17.28
CA LEU A 56 7.43 -5.95 18.41
C LEU A 56 7.20 -7.26 19.17
N ARG A 57 5.94 -7.66 19.38
CA ARG A 57 5.61 -8.95 20.00
C ARG A 57 6.06 -10.13 19.14
N CYS A 58 5.76 -10.11 17.84
CA CYS A 58 6.16 -11.16 16.90
C CYS A 58 7.68 -11.31 16.77
N GLN A 59 8.43 -10.22 16.92
CA GLN A 59 9.91 -10.25 16.94
C GLN A 59 10.50 -10.79 18.25
N GLN A 60 9.71 -10.78 19.33
CA GLN A 60 10.13 -11.22 20.67
C GLN A 60 9.69 -12.67 20.96
N ASP A 61 8.55 -13.10 20.41
CA ASP A 61 8.08 -14.49 20.48
C ASP A 61 8.74 -15.33 19.38
N ASN A 62 9.79 -16.08 19.74
CA ASN A 62 10.35 -17.14 18.90
C ASN A 62 9.50 -18.44 18.95
N GLY A 63 8.19 -18.29 18.77
CA GLY A 63 7.23 -19.37 18.75
C GLY A 63 6.64 -19.65 20.13
N ASP A 64 5.40 -19.23 20.32
CA ASP A 64 4.45 -20.00 21.12
C ASP A 64 3.06 -19.85 20.51
N GLU A 65 2.45 -21.01 20.35
CA GLU A 65 1.26 -21.32 19.58
C GLU A 65 0.02 -21.02 20.43
N ASP A 66 -0.29 -19.74 20.64
CA ASP A 66 -1.60 -19.37 21.20
C ASP A 66 -2.06 -17.99 20.70
N THR A 67 -2.59 -17.96 19.47
CA THR A 67 -3.22 -16.76 18.89
C THR A 67 -4.60 -17.08 18.33
N THR A 68 -5.29 -18.04 18.92
CA THR A 68 -6.40 -18.72 18.24
C THR A 68 -7.77 -18.04 18.35
N HIS A 69 -7.90 -16.87 18.98
CA HIS A 69 -9.24 -16.28 19.15
C HIS A 69 -9.36 -14.75 19.14
N ILE A 70 -8.29 -14.04 18.78
CA ILE A 70 -8.40 -12.60 18.57
C ILE A 70 -8.03 -12.39 17.11
N ASP A 71 -8.94 -11.75 16.35
CA ASP A 71 -8.61 -11.03 15.13
C ASP A 71 -8.74 -11.70 13.75
N LEU A 72 -9.66 -12.62 13.47
CA LEU A 72 -9.89 -12.99 12.05
C LEU A 72 -10.35 -11.80 11.17
N GLU A 73 -11.02 -10.79 11.73
CA GLU A 73 -11.32 -9.53 11.03
C GLU A 73 -10.14 -8.54 11.02
N GLN A 74 -9.40 -8.34 12.13
CA GLN A 74 -8.24 -7.43 12.11
C GLN A 74 -7.08 -8.00 11.29
N THR A 75 -6.93 -9.33 11.20
CA THR A 75 -5.87 -10.00 10.43
C THR A 75 -6.01 -9.72 8.93
N PHE A 76 -7.22 -9.52 8.40
CA PHE A 76 -7.38 -9.16 6.98
C PHE A 76 -6.84 -7.75 6.70
N GLU A 77 -7.15 -6.79 7.57
CA GLU A 77 -6.67 -5.41 7.45
C GLU A 77 -5.18 -5.28 7.75
N GLN A 78 -4.69 -6.02 8.73
CA GLN A 78 -3.29 -6.09 9.09
C GLN A 78 -2.46 -6.79 8.01
N ARG A 79 -2.94 -7.87 7.35
CA ARG A 79 -2.21 -8.50 6.24
C ARG A 79 -1.99 -7.56 5.07
N ILE A 80 -2.95 -6.69 4.75
CA ILE A 80 -2.77 -5.65 3.71
C ILE A 80 -1.70 -4.65 4.15
N THR A 81 -1.74 -4.22 5.42
CA THR A 81 -0.81 -3.22 5.98
C THR A 81 0.62 -3.78 6.13
N TYR A 82 0.77 -5.04 6.53
CA TYR A 82 2.07 -5.71 6.59
C TYR A 82 2.66 -5.95 5.23
N LEU A 83 1.87 -6.31 4.22
CA LEU A 83 2.36 -6.43 2.85
C LEU A 83 2.81 -5.08 2.30
N THR A 84 2.10 -3.98 2.57
CA THR A 84 2.51 -2.64 2.10
C THR A 84 3.75 -2.13 2.83
N ILE A 85 3.84 -2.29 4.14
CA ILE A 85 5.02 -1.92 4.93
C ILE A 85 6.22 -2.79 4.55
N TRP A 86 6.05 -4.10 4.39
CA TRP A 86 7.13 -5.01 3.98
C TRP A 86 7.61 -4.72 2.55
N LEU A 87 6.70 -4.44 1.62
CA LEU A 87 7.06 -3.96 0.26
C LEU A 87 7.82 -2.64 0.31
N LEU A 88 7.43 -1.70 1.20
CA LEU A 88 8.12 -0.42 1.37
C LEU A 88 9.53 -0.60 1.97
N VAL A 89 9.65 -1.46 2.99
CA VAL A 89 10.93 -1.79 3.64
C VAL A 89 11.86 -2.51 2.67
N MET A 90 11.37 -3.45 1.87
CA MET A 90 12.18 -4.08 0.81
C MET A 90 12.56 -3.10 -0.31
N LYS A 91 11.70 -2.13 -0.66
CA LYS A 91 12.01 -1.11 -1.67
C LYS A 91 13.09 -0.12 -1.19
N LEU A 92 13.13 0.17 0.11
CA LEU A 92 14.07 1.10 0.74
C LEU A 92 15.41 0.45 1.10
N GLY A 93 15.47 -0.87 1.28
CA GLY A 93 16.70 -1.61 1.58
C GLY A 93 17.53 -2.04 0.35
N SER A 94 17.25 -1.49 -0.83
CA SER A 94 17.93 -1.85 -2.10
C SER A 94 18.64 -0.65 -2.77
N ILE A 95 18.99 0.38 -1.99
CA ILE A 95 19.96 1.44 -2.31
C ILE A 95 21.09 1.33 -1.31
#